data_AF-A0A5Q4FP88-F1
#
_entry.id   AF-A0A5Q4FP88-F1
#
_cell.length_a   1.000
_cell.length_b   1.000
_cell.length_c   1.000
_cell.angle_alpha   90.00
_cell.angle_beta   90.00
_cell.angle_gamma   90.00
#
_symmetry.space_group_name_H-M   'P 1'
#
loop_
_entity.id
_entity.type
_entity.pdbx_description
1 polymer ?
#
loop_
_entity_poly.entity_id
_entity_poly.type
_entity_poly.pdbx_seq_one_letter_code
_entity_poly.pdbx_strand_id
1 'polypeptide(L)'
;MAYAMHKYLRIIFAAVLAALLTPAMTMAQIYFDTHEDSRIWLEGSSTVHRFDCVARSIQGTAFIEGFGEEIQPTVDTREERDGSGSTGPDMDAGDHETGGLIGASGLPSGEIHLASKEITGEDFRSIHQSLHVLLKIPVESFDCRHSRMNRDMYEALKSEKYDYITFEFEDARRLENDGSVPESLFDEGYQPFRIHGVLNVAGVDRDVSLLVQGRTDGDARYHIKGQKEISMKDFDIDPPTALRGLIRAHDDLTVFFDLHVMESTRD
;
A
#
# COMPACT_ATOMS: atom_id res chain seq x y z
N MET A 1 -0.88 36.28 50.31
CA MET A 1 -1.02 34.89 49.84
C MET A 1 -1.92 34.75 48.60
N ALA A 2 -3.00 35.55 48.44
CA ALA A 2 -3.91 35.46 47.28
C ALA A 2 -3.27 35.76 45.90
N TYR A 3 -2.26 36.63 45.83
CA TYR A 3 -1.61 37.02 44.57
C TYR A 3 -0.78 35.89 43.93
N ALA A 4 -0.15 35.03 44.75
CA ALA A 4 0.62 33.89 44.24
C ALA A 4 -0.30 32.82 43.62
N MET A 5 -1.44 32.56 44.26
CA MET A 5 -2.41 31.54 43.81
C MET A 5 -3.03 31.89 42.45
N HIS A 6 -3.28 33.18 42.19
CA HIS A 6 -3.81 33.65 40.91
C HIS A 6 -2.80 33.55 39.75
N LYS A 7 -1.48 33.67 40.03
CA LYS A 7 -0.41 33.46 39.04
C LYS A 7 -0.29 31.98 38.65
N TYR A 8 -0.31 31.07 39.62
CA TYR A 8 -0.25 29.63 39.34
C TYR A 8 -1.46 29.14 38.54
N LEU A 9 -2.66 29.63 38.85
CA LEU A 9 -3.87 29.27 38.10
C LEU A 9 -3.82 29.70 36.64
N ARG A 10 -3.22 30.86 36.33
CA ARG A 10 -3.03 31.34 34.95
C ARG A 10 -2.00 30.52 34.17
N ILE A 11 -0.92 30.12 34.82
CA ILE A 11 0.12 29.29 34.18
C ILE A 11 -0.42 27.89 33.89
N ILE A 12 -1.14 27.28 34.84
CA ILE A 12 -1.78 25.97 34.63
C ILE A 12 -2.83 26.05 33.52
N PHE A 13 -3.66 27.09 33.50
CA PHE A 13 -4.66 27.26 32.44
C PHE A 13 -4.02 27.48 31.06
N ALA A 14 -2.93 28.27 30.98
CA ALA A 14 -2.20 28.44 29.72
C ALA A 14 -1.52 27.14 29.25
N ALA A 15 -0.97 26.34 30.17
CA ALA A 15 -0.36 25.04 29.84
C ALA A 15 -1.41 24.00 29.40
N VAL A 16 -2.57 23.94 30.06
CA VAL A 16 -3.70 23.07 29.68
C VAL A 16 -4.31 23.51 28.35
N LEU A 17 -4.46 24.81 28.13
CA LEU A 17 -4.94 25.35 26.84
C LEU A 17 -3.94 25.08 25.71
N ALA A 18 -2.64 25.18 25.96
CA ALA A 18 -1.60 24.82 25.00
C ALA A 18 -1.56 23.32 24.68
N ALA A 19 -1.80 22.45 25.68
CA ALA A 19 -1.92 21.01 25.47
C ALA A 19 -3.19 20.62 24.68
N LEU A 20 -4.30 21.35 24.88
CA LEU A 20 -5.56 21.21 24.14
C LEU A 20 -5.51 21.84 22.73
N LEU A 21 -4.54 22.72 22.47
CA LEU A 21 -4.26 23.34 21.16
C LEU A 21 -3.19 22.58 20.35
N THR A 22 -2.77 21.40 20.80
CA THR A 22 -2.02 20.51 19.91
C THR A 22 -2.90 20.24 18.70
N PRO A 23 -2.44 20.51 17.46
CA PRO A 23 -3.21 20.11 16.29
C PRO A 23 -3.44 18.61 16.44
N ALA A 24 -4.70 18.16 16.32
CA ALA A 24 -4.99 16.75 16.11
C ALA A 24 -4.03 16.31 15.01
N MET A 25 -3.04 15.48 15.35
CA MET A 25 -1.99 15.09 14.43
C MET A 25 -2.71 14.59 13.19
N THR A 26 -2.64 15.37 12.12
CA THR A 26 -3.32 15.01 10.89
C THR A 26 -2.47 13.88 10.34
N MET A 27 -2.92 12.64 10.54
CA MET A 27 -2.26 11.49 9.95
C MET A 27 -2.37 11.68 8.45
N ALA A 28 -1.24 11.95 7.79
CA ALA A 28 -1.17 11.92 6.34
C ALA A 28 -1.44 10.48 5.92
N GLN A 29 -2.64 10.22 5.41
CA GLN A 29 -3.00 8.95 4.82
C GLN A 29 -2.62 9.02 3.35
N ILE A 30 -1.66 8.20 2.93
CA ILE A 30 -1.29 8.03 1.52
C ILE A 30 -2.33 7.11 0.89
N TYR A 31 -3.02 7.55 -0.15
CA TYR A 31 -3.99 6.73 -0.86
C TYR A 31 -3.38 6.14 -2.12
N PHE A 32 -3.82 4.94 -2.47
CA PHE A 32 -3.50 4.35 -3.77
C PHE A 32 -4.79 3.96 -4.49
N ASP A 33 -4.86 4.28 -5.78
CA ASP A 33 -5.96 3.93 -6.68
C ASP A 33 -5.47 3.01 -7.80
N THR A 34 -6.38 2.15 -8.30
CA THR A 34 -6.11 1.26 -9.44
C THR A 34 -6.26 2.01 -10.76
N HIS A 35 -5.28 1.86 -11.66
CA HIS A 35 -5.29 2.41 -13.02
C HIS A 35 -6.24 1.64 -13.94
N GLU A 36 -6.67 2.27 -15.04
CA GLU A 36 -7.56 1.67 -16.06
C GLU A 36 -6.94 0.46 -16.80
N ASP A 37 -5.62 0.38 -16.87
CA ASP A 37 -4.91 -0.77 -17.44
C ASP A 37 -4.96 -2.02 -16.54
N SER A 38 -5.42 -1.86 -15.29
CA SER A 38 -5.55 -2.99 -14.37
C SER A 38 -6.61 -3.97 -14.87
N ARG A 39 -6.28 -5.26 -14.85
CA ARG A 39 -7.16 -6.33 -15.31
C ARG A 39 -7.16 -7.51 -14.36
N ILE A 40 -8.35 -8.02 -14.09
CA ILE A 40 -8.57 -9.32 -13.45
C ILE A 40 -9.43 -10.16 -14.37
N TRP A 41 -9.03 -11.41 -14.58
CA TRP A 41 -9.83 -12.36 -15.35
C TRP A 41 -9.79 -13.75 -14.75
N LEU A 42 -10.83 -14.51 -15.04
CA LEU A 42 -11.01 -15.88 -14.62
C LEU A 42 -10.95 -16.75 -15.87
N GLU A 43 -10.19 -17.83 -15.82
CA GLU A 43 -10.30 -18.91 -16.79
C GLU A 43 -10.87 -20.16 -16.14
N GLY A 44 -11.76 -20.82 -16.87
CA GLY A 44 -12.35 -22.07 -16.45
C GLY A 44 -12.60 -23.00 -17.62
N SER A 45 -13.10 -24.18 -17.29
CA SER A 45 -13.52 -25.17 -18.27
C SER A 45 -14.90 -25.71 -17.94
N SER A 46 -15.57 -26.25 -18.95
CA SER A 46 -16.84 -26.94 -18.81
C SER A 46 -16.77 -28.29 -19.53
N THR A 47 -17.83 -29.08 -19.41
CA THR A 47 -18.00 -30.32 -20.17
C THR A 47 -17.98 -30.13 -21.70
N VAL A 48 -18.06 -28.89 -22.20
CA VAL A 48 -18.07 -28.57 -23.64
C VAL A 48 -16.84 -27.78 -24.07
N HIS A 49 -16.54 -26.66 -23.42
CA HIS A 49 -15.45 -25.76 -23.82
C HIS A 49 -14.83 -25.01 -22.64
N ARG A 50 -13.65 -24.41 -22.88
CA ARG A 50 -13.03 -23.43 -21.98
C ARG A 50 -13.72 -22.07 -22.11
N PHE A 51 -13.70 -21.29 -21.05
CA PHE A 51 -14.26 -19.94 -21.02
C PHE A 51 -13.35 -19.00 -20.24
N ASP A 52 -13.47 -17.71 -20.55
CA ASP A 52 -12.87 -16.61 -19.80
C ASP A 52 -13.93 -15.58 -19.40
N CYS A 53 -13.80 -15.02 -18.21
CA CYS A 53 -14.60 -13.90 -17.70
C CYS A 53 -13.68 -12.78 -17.24
N VAL A 54 -13.88 -11.56 -17.73
CA VAL A 54 -12.99 -10.41 -17.45
C VAL A 54 -13.72 -9.37 -16.62
N ALA A 55 -13.17 -8.99 -15.45
CA ALA A 55 -13.66 -7.85 -14.69
C ALA A 55 -13.29 -6.54 -15.40
N ARG A 56 -14.30 -5.71 -15.66
CA ARG A 56 -14.13 -4.40 -16.30
C ARG A 56 -13.96 -3.25 -15.31
N SER A 57 -14.10 -3.53 -14.02
CA SER A 57 -13.92 -2.55 -12.96
C SER A 57 -13.26 -3.20 -11.77
N ILE A 58 -12.28 -2.49 -11.21
CA ILE A 58 -11.56 -2.88 -10.01
C ILE A 58 -11.47 -1.62 -9.17
N GLN A 59 -11.74 -1.75 -7.88
CA GLN A 59 -11.65 -0.67 -6.92
C GLN A 59 -10.64 -1.07 -5.86
N GLY A 60 -9.43 -0.56 -5.97
CA GLY A 60 -8.42 -0.72 -4.94
C GLY A 60 -8.34 0.53 -4.07
N THR A 61 -8.24 0.34 -2.76
CA THR A 61 -7.81 1.39 -1.83
C THR A 61 -6.72 0.82 -0.96
N ALA A 62 -5.61 1.53 -0.85
CA ALA A 62 -4.61 1.28 0.19
C ALA A 62 -4.39 2.56 0.99
N PHE A 63 -4.20 2.43 2.30
CA PHE A 63 -3.76 3.52 3.15
C PHE A 63 -2.75 3.04 4.18
N ILE A 64 -1.81 3.92 4.52
CA ILE A 64 -0.79 3.68 5.54
C ILE A 64 -1.13 4.53 6.76
N GLU A 65 -1.38 3.89 7.90
CA GLU A 65 -1.58 4.54 9.20
C GLU A 65 -0.24 4.93 9.83
N GLY A 66 0.19 6.18 9.62
CA GLY A 66 1.17 6.84 10.47
C GLY A 66 2.64 6.65 10.10
N PHE A 67 3.25 7.73 9.60
CA PHE A 67 4.62 8.10 9.95
C PHE A 67 4.61 9.56 10.41
N GLY A 68 4.22 9.76 11.66
CA GLY A 68 4.33 11.03 12.38
C GLY A 68 5.47 10.95 13.40
N GLU A 69 6.70 10.68 12.96
CA GLU A 69 7.87 10.99 13.78
C GLU A 69 8.57 12.18 13.15
N GLU A 70 8.33 13.36 13.72
CA GLU A 70 9.18 14.52 13.53
C GLU A 70 10.58 14.09 13.95
N ILE A 71 11.45 13.79 12.98
CA ILE A 71 12.88 13.65 13.23
C ILE A 71 13.32 15.04 13.69
N GLN A 72 13.31 15.27 15.01
CA GLN A 72 14.01 16.39 15.59
C GLN A 72 15.45 16.24 15.12
N PRO A 73 16.03 17.22 14.40
CA PRO A 73 17.44 17.18 14.09
C PRO A 73 18.16 17.19 15.43
N THR A 74 18.68 16.04 15.84
CA THR A 74 19.73 15.99 16.85
C THR A 74 20.93 16.65 16.23
N VAL A 75 21.05 17.96 16.48
CA VAL A 75 22.29 18.70 16.28
C VAL A 75 23.30 18.04 17.22
N ASP A 76 24.08 17.11 16.66
CA ASP A 76 25.25 16.55 17.34
C ASP A 76 26.27 17.68 17.42
N THR A 77 26.18 18.51 18.46
CA THR A 77 27.30 19.34 18.87
C THR A 77 28.32 18.40 19.50
N ARG A 78 29.05 17.68 18.66
CA ARG A 78 30.26 17.01 19.09
C ARG A 78 31.30 18.09 19.33
N GLU A 79 31.38 18.50 20.59
CA GLU A 79 32.42 19.35 21.15
C GLU A 79 33.77 18.74 20.76
N GLU A 80 34.48 19.43 19.87
CA GLU A 80 35.78 19.04 19.38
C GLU A 80 36.74 19.05 20.58
N ARG A 81 37.22 17.85 20.91
CA ARG A 81 38.10 17.59 22.04
C ARG A 81 39.45 18.25 21.79
N ASP A 82 39.62 19.42 22.38
CA ASP A 82 40.87 20.16 22.41
C ASP A 82 41.97 19.35 23.12
N GLY A 83 43.13 19.23 22.48
CA GLY A 83 44.31 18.64 23.11
C GLY A 83 45.49 18.37 22.17
N SER A 84 46.36 19.36 21.94
CA SER A 84 47.79 19.29 22.30
C SER A 84 48.61 20.53 21.86
N GLY A 85 49.10 21.29 22.85
CA GLY A 85 50.45 21.85 23.03
C GLY A 85 51.34 22.38 21.89
N SER A 86 51.68 23.68 22.04
CA SER A 86 52.98 24.38 21.78
C SER A 86 53.40 24.60 20.31
N THR A 87 53.74 25.79 19.82
CA THR A 87 54.71 26.82 20.27
C THR A 87 54.43 28.16 19.53
N GLY A 88 54.67 29.33 20.13
CA GLY A 88 54.62 30.65 19.45
C GLY A 88 56.00 31.13 18.95
N PRO A 89 56.22 32.43 18.63
CA PRO A 89 55.29 33.54 18.35
C PRO A 89 55.60 34.28 17.01
N ASP A 90 54.83 35.34 16.70
CA ASP A 90 55.13 36.57 15.88
C ASP A 90 53.96 36.95 14.94
N MET A 91 53.17 37.98 15.29
CA MET A 91 53.19 39.37 14.75
C MET A 91 52.91 39.48 13.24
N ASP A 92 51.69 39.90 12.84
CA ASP A 92 51.42 41.23 12.23
C ASP A 92 49.90 41.43 11.97
N ALA A 93 49.44 42.67 12.01
CA ALA A 93 48.05 43.12 11.86
C ALA A 93 47.78 43.65 10.43
N GLY A 94 46.55 43.51 9.93
CA GLY A 94 46.12 44.08 8.65
C GLY A 94 44.62 43.93 8.39
N ASP A 95 43.94 45.05 8.24
CA ASP A 95 42.48 45.27 8.30
C ASP A 95 41.64 44.83 7.08
N HIS A 96 40.37 44.53 7.40
CA HIS A 96 39.08 44.78 6.72
C HIS A 96 38.94 44.85 5.20
N GLU A 97 37.94 44.11 4.66
CA GLU A 97 37.00 44.62 3.64
C GLU A 97 35.64 43.87 3.62
N THR A 98 34.55 44.66 3.60
CA THR A 98 33.20 44.42 2.98
C THR A 98 32.31 43.29 3.53
N GLY A 99 30.99 43.39 3.68
CA GLY A 99 29.95 44.30 3.20
C GLY A 99 28.65 43.47 3.05
N GLY A 100 27.47 44.07 3.21
CA GLY A 100 26.23 43.54 2.62
C GLY A 100 25.12 43.08 3.57
N LEU A 101 24.11 43.94 3.69
CA LEU A 101 22.75 43.66 4.16
C LEU A 101 21.95 42.90 3.09
N ILE A 102 21.23 41.84 3.47
CA ILE A 102 20.12 41.20 2.73
C ILE A 102 19.22 40.60 3.84
N GLY A 103 17.90 40.75 3.93
CA GLY A 103 16.84 40.95 2.94
C GLY A 103 15.75 39.93 3.29
N ALA A 104 14.50 40.37 3.35
CA ALA A 104 13.38 39.64 3.91
C ALA A 104 12.93 38.41 3.10
N SER A 105 12.29 37.48 3.83
CA SER A 105 11.13 36.68 3.43
C SER A 105 11.18 35.95 2.08
N GLY A 106 11.57 34.68 2.13
CA GLY A 106 11.18 33.65 1.17
C GLY A 106 10.84 32.38 1.94
N LEU A 107 9.57 31.97 1.93
CA LEU A 107 9.16 30.62 2.31
C LEU A 107 9.59 29.67 1.18
N PRO A 108 10.34 28.58 1.44
CA PRO A 108 10.51 27.55 0.43
C PRO A 108 9.30 26.62 0.42
N SER A 109 8.63 26.55 -0.74
CA SER A 109 7.78 25.44 -1.14
C SER A 109 8.63 24.17 -1.18
N GLY A 110 8.49 23.31 -0.18
CA GLY A 110 9.21 22.03 -0.11
C GLY A 110 8.50 20.97 -0.95
N GLU A 111 9.03 20.66 -2.13
CA GLU A 111 8.82 19.37 -2.78
C GLU A 111 9.52 18.29 -1.93
N ILE A 112 8.77 17.32 -1.45
CA ILE A 112 9.33 16.15 -0.75
C ILE A 112 9.73 15.15 -1.82
N HIS A 113 11.03 15.04 -2.09
CA HIS A 113 11.60 13.94 -2.86
C HIS A 113 11.92 12.80 -1.89
N LEU A 114 11.20 11.67 -2.00
CA LEU A 114 11.51 10.47 -1.25
C LEU A 114 12.84 9.91 -1.76
N ALA A 115 13.93 10.24 -1.06
CA ALA A 115 15.23 9.61 -1.30
C ALA A 115 15.08 8.10 -1.04
N SER A 116 15.35 7.28 -2.05
CA SER A 116 15.38 5.83 -1.98
C SER A 116 16.46 5.37 -0.98
N LYS A 117 16.08 5.22 0.28
CA LYS A 117 16.92 4.57 1.29
C LYS A 117 16.72 3.07 1.13
N GLU A 118 17.82 2.33 0.98
CA GLU A 118 17.81 0.85 0.96
C GLU A 118 17.14 0.35 2.24
N ILE A 119 15.94 -0.20 2.09
CA ILE A 119 15.13 -0.74 3.19
C ILE A 119 15.79 -2.04 3.64
N THR A 120 16.22 -2.11 4.89
CA THR A 120 16.84 -3.31 5.46
C THR A 120 15.78 -4.27 6.01
N GLY A 121 16.13 -5.55 6.20
CA GLY A 121 15.18 -6.59 6.60
C GLY A 121 14.50 -6.39 7.98
N GLU A 122 15.04 -5.52 8.84
CA GLU A 122 14.40 -5.14 10.10
C GLU A 122 13.33 -4.06 9.92
N ASP A 123 13.49 -3.17 8.92
CA ASP A 123 12.49 -2.15 8.55
C ASP A 123 11.18 -2.79 8.06
N PHE A 124 11.26 -3.96 7.42
CA PHE A 124 10.09 -4.73 6.95
C PHE A 124 9.16 -5.20 8.08
N ARG A 125 9.67 -5.36 9.33
CA ARG A 125 8.85 -5.83 10.46
C ARG A 125 8.01 -4.73 11.11
N SER A 126 8.42 -3.46 11.00
CA SER A 126 7.67 -2.31 11.55
C SER A 126 6.63 -1.72 10.59
N ILE A 127 6.72 -1.99 9.29
CA ILE A 127 5.75 -1.50 8.29
C ILE A 127 4.46 -2.35 8.30
N HIS A 128 4.48 -3.55 8.91
CA HIS A 128 3.34 -4.48 8.93
C HIS A 128 2.10 -4.02 9.71
N GLN A 129 2.19 -3.00 10.56
CA GLN A 129 1.08 -2.65 11.47
C GLN A 129 0.21 -1.49 11.01
N SER A 130 0.48 -0.95 9.80
CA SER A 130 -0.14 0.29 9.35
C SER A 130 -0.67 0.24 7.92
N LEU A 131 -0.29 -0.74 7.10
CA LEU A 131 -0.75 -0.82 5.72
C LEU A 131 -2.08 -1.57 5.64
N HIS A 132 -3.14 -0.85 5.33
CA HIS A 132 -4.47 -1.41 5.07
C HIS A 132 -4.71 -1.39 3.57
N VAL A 133 -4.94 -2.56 2.96
CA VAL A 133 -5.30 -2.65 1.53
C VAL A 133 -6.58 -3.46 1.38
N LEU A 134 -7.55 -2.85 0.69
CA LEU A 134 -8.80 -3.50 0.30
C LEU A 134 -8.98 -3.39 -1.21
N LEU A 135 -9.09 -4.55 -1.85
CA LEU A 135 -9.48 -4.66 -3.24
C LEU A 135 -10.94 -5.10 -3.31
N LYS A 136 -11.75 -4.39 -4.07
CA LYS A 136 -13.15 -4.74 -4.34
C LYS A 136 -13.37 -4.89 -5.84
N ILE A 137 -13.97 -6.00 -6.22
CA ILE A 137 -14.30 -6.31 -7.60
C ILE A 137 -15.82 -6.44 -7.66
N PRO A 138 -16.54 -5.49 -8.30
CA PRO A 138 -17.98 -5.62 -8.45
C PRO A 138 -18.30 -6.89 -9.23
N VAL A 139 -19.18 -7.75 -8.71
CA VAL A 139 -19.53 -9.02 -9.37
C VAL A 139 -20.13 -8.78 -10.76
N GLU A 140 -20.95 -7.76 -10.91
CA GLU A 140 -21.56 -7.40 -12.20
C GLU A 140 -20.57 -6.75 -13.19
N SER A 141 -19.34 -6.44 -12.77
CA SER A 141 -18.31 -5.91 -13.69
C SER A 141 -17.69 -7.00 -14.57
N PHE A 142 -17.86 -8.27 -14.23
CA PHE A 142 -17.35 -9.38 -15.01
C PHE A 142 -18.14 -9.59 -16.28
N ASP A 143 -17.43 -9.78 -17.39
CA ASP A 143 -17.99 -10.14 -18.68
C ASP A 143 -17.36 -11.44 -19.20
N CYS A 144 -18.19 -12.46 -19.34
CA CYS A 144 -17.85 -13.76 -19.92
C CYS A 144 -18.17 -13.83 -21.43
N ARG A 145 -18.38 -12.68 -22.10
CA ARG A 145 -18.70 -12.54 -23.53
C ARG A 145 -20.06 -13.11 -23.97
N HIS A 146 -20.79 -13.75 -23.06
CA HIS A 146 -22.09 -14.38 -23.33
C HIS A 146 -23.08 -14.06 -22.21
N SER A 147 -24.17 -13.36 -22.54
CA SER A 147 -25.15 -12.88 -21.56
C SER A 147 -25.76 -13.98 -20.68
N ARG A 148 -25.93 -15.20 -21.20
CA ARG A 148 -26.37 -16.34 -20.38
C ARG A 148 -25.30 -16.74 -19.37
N MET A 149 -24.05 -16.85 -19.78
CA MET A 149 -22.94 -17.20 -18.90
C MET A 149 -22.70 -16.12 -17.85
N ASN A 150 -22.85 -14.83 -18.20
CA ASN A 150 -22.78 -13.73 -17.24
C ASN A 150 -23.85 -13.88 -16.15
N ARG A 151 -25.11 -14.10 -16.54
CA ARG A 151 -26.20 -14.33 -15.56
C ARG A 151 -25.92 -15.55 -14.69
N ASP A 152 -25.52 -16.67 -15.28
CA ASP A 152 -25.24 -17.90 -14.53
C ASP A 152 -24.08 -17.69 -13.53
N MET A 153 -23.07 -16.87 -13.89
CA MET A 153 -21.98 -16.47 -13.00
C MET A 153 -22.46 -15.55 -11.87
N TYR A 154 -23.27 -14.54 -12.18
CA TYR A 154 -23.82 -13.61 -11.18
C TYR A 154 -24.72 -14.34 -10.17
N GLU A 155 -25.55 -15.27 -10.65
CA GLU A 155 -26.37 -16.15 -9.81
C GLU A 155 -25.50 -17.02 -8.90
N ALA A 156 -24.45 -17.67 -9.45
CA ALA A 156 -23.53 -18.50 -8.67
C ALA A 156 -22.78 -17.70 -7.58
N LEU A 157 -22.40 -16.46 -7.89
CA LEU A 157 -21.77 -15.51 -6.97
C LEU A 157 -22.76 -14.80 -6.05
N LYS A 158 -24.07 -15.06 -6.19
CA LYS A 158 -25.14 -14.47 -5.38
C LYS A 158 -25.10 -12.93 -5.40
N SER A 159 -24.93 -12.35 -6.60
CA SER A 159 -24.68 -10.91 -6.78
C SER A 159 -25.77 -10.00 -6.23
N GLU A 160 -27.02 -10.44 -6.14
CA GLU A 160 -28.12 -9.67 -5.53
C GLU A 160 -27.91 -9.42 -4.03
N LYS A 161 -27.10 -10.25 -3.37
CA LYS A 161 -26.81 -10.15 -1.93
C LYS A 161 -25.37 -9.72 -1.66
N TYR A 162 -24.45 -10.09 -2.55
CA TYR A 162 -23.02 -9.84 -2.40
C TYR A 162 -22.51 -9.15 -3.67
N ASP A 163 -22.57 -7.81 -3.66
CA ASP A 163 -22.24 -6.99 -4.84
C ASP A 163 -20.75 -7.04 -5.21
N TYR A 164 -19.88 -7.44 -4.28
CA TYR A 164 -18.43 -7.42 -4.43
C TYR A 164 -17.79 -8.76 -4.04
N ILE A 165 -16.77 -9.14 -4.80
CA ILE A 165 -15.67 -9.99 -4.31
C ILE A 165 -14.65 -9.07 -3.66
N THR A 166 -14.16 -9.42 -2.47
CA THR A 166 -13.18 -8.58 -1.75
C THR A 166 -11.93 -9.34 -1.38
N PHE A 167 -10.78 -8.69 -1.52
CA PHE A 167 -9.51 -9.18 -1.00
C PHE A 167 -8.96 -8.15 -0.02
N GLU A 168 -8.77 -8.56 1.23
CA GLU A 168 -8.18 -7.77 2.30
C GLU A 168 -6.75 -8.27 2.54
N PHE A 169 -5.79 -7.37 2.41
CA PHE A 169 -4.37 -7.67 2.58
C PHE A 169 -4.01 -7.81 4.07
N GLU A 170 -3.17 -8.79 4.38
CA GLU A 170 -2.61 -8.97 5.72
C GLU A 170 -1.10 -8.78 5.73
N ASP A 171 -0.39 -9.53 4.88
CA ASP A 171 1.07 -9.48 4.86
C ASP A 171 1.68 -9.82 3.48
N ALA A 172 2.93 -9.42 3.29
CA ALA A 172 3.73 -9.74 2.12
C ALA A 172 5.15 -10.09 2.54
N ARG A 173 5.68 -11.16 1.94
CA ARG A 173 7.06 -11.57 2.10
C ARG A 173 7.73 -11.67 0.74
N ARG A 174 8.87 -10.99 0.58
CA ARG A 174 9.75 -11.18 -0.58
C ARG A 174 10.30 -12.61 -0.60
N LEU A 175 10.29 -13.22 -1.77
CA LEU A 175 10.79 -14.58 -1.96
C LEU A 175 12.22 -14.55 -2.49
N GLU A 176 13.00 -15.55 -2.08
CA GLU A 176 14.36 -15.76 -2.56
C GLU A 176 14.34 -16.83 -3.67
N ASN A 177 15.32 -16.77 -4.56
CA ASN A 177 15.51 -17.82 -5.57
C ASN A 177 16.25 -19.02 -4.97
N ASP A 178 15.51 -19.83 -4.20
CA ASP A 178 16.03 -21.03 -3.52
C ASP A 178 15.49 -22.35 -4.12
N GLY A 179 14.76 -22.27 -5.24
CA GLY A 179 14.12 -23.41 -5.90
C GLY A 179 12.78 -23.85 -5.29
N SER A 180 12.24 -23.14 -4.29
CA SER A 180 10.96 -23.48 -3.66
C SER A 180 9.72 -22.95 -4.41
N VAL A 181 9.92 -22.08 -5.39
CA VAL A 181 8.84 -21.44 -6.19
C VAL A 181 9.16 -21.46 -7.68
N PRO A 182 8.15 -21.35 -8.57
CA PRO A 182 8.36 -21.39 -10.01
C PRO A 182 9.35 -20.33 -10.51
N GLU A 183 10.22 -20.71 -11.44
CA GLU A 183 11.21 -19.80 -12.07
C GLU A 183 10.53 -18.62 -12.79
N SER A 184 9.30 -18.80 -13.27
CA SER A 184 8.48 -17.76 -13.90
C SER A 184 8.14 -16.58 -12.98
N LEU A 185 8.46 -16.63 -11.69
CA LEU A 185 8.31 -15.49 -10.78
C LEU A 185 9.49 -14.50 -10.84
N PHE A 186 10.61 -14.87 -11.45
CA PHE A 186 11.87 -14.10 -11.42
C PHE A 186 12.15 -13.38 -12.75
N ASP A 187 11.13 -12.78 -13.36
CA ASP A 187 11.28 -12.02 -14.60
C ASP A 187 12.13 -10.74 -14.41
N GLU A 188 12.83 -10.33 -15.48
CA GLU A 188 13.68 -9.14 -15.46
C GLU A 188 12.87 -7.89 -15.06
N GLY A 189 13.36 -7.20 -14.02
CA GLY A 189 12.71 -6.00 -13.48
C GLY A 189 11.57 -6.27 -12.50
N TYR A 190 11.19 -7.52 -12.25
CA TYR A 190 10.20 -7.88 -11.22
C TYR A 190 10.87 -8.51 -10.00
N GLN A 191 10.23 -8.34 -8.85
CA GLN A 191 10.57 -9.01 -7.61
C GLN A 191 9.45 -9.97 -7.20
N PRO A 192 9.77 -11.18 -6.76
CA PRO A 192 8.75 -12.15 -6.35
C PRO A 192 8.32 -11.91 -4.91
N PHE A 193 7.02 -12.01 -4.68
CA PHE A 193 6.42 -11.93 -3.34
C PHE A 193 5.43 -13.06 -3.12
N ARG A 194 5.33 -13.48 -1.86
CA ARG A 194 4.16 -14.19 -1.35
C ARG A 194 3.30 -13.20 -0.60
N ILE A 195 2.06 -13.05 -1.00
CA ILE A 195 1.06 -12.21 -0.34
C ILE A 195 0.07 -13.11 0.40
N HIS A 196 -0.26 -12.72 1.62
CA HIS A 196 -1.30 -13.30 2.44
C HIS A 196 -2.44 -12.29 2.64
N GLY A 197 -3.66 -12.80 2.67
CA GLY A 197 -4.84 -12.00 2.92
C GLY A 197 -6.12 -12.82 2.92
N VAL A 198 -7.24 -12.16 3.20
CA VAL A 198 -8.56 -12.76 3.27
C VAL A 198 -9.33 -12.47 1.98
N LEU A 199 -9.75 -13.51 1.28
CA LEU A 199 -10.60 -13.44 0.10
C LEU A 199 -12.05 -13.78 0.48
N ASN A 200 -12.96 -12.83 0.30
CA ASN A 200 -14.40 -13.05 0.40
C ASN A 200 -15.00 -13.28 -0.99
N VAL A 201 -15.69 -14.41 -1.17
CA VAL A 201 -16.48 -14.69 -2.37
C VAL A 201 -17.87 -15.16 -1.95
N ALA A 202 -18.91 -14.49 -2.45
CA ALA A 202 -20.31 -14.83 -2.17
C ALA A 202 -20.64 -14.96 -0.66
N GLY A 203 -19.97 -14.16 0.17
CA GLY A 203 -20.12 -14.15 1.63
C GLY A 203 -19.31 -15.20 2.40
N VAL A 204 -18.40 -15.92 1.74
CA VAL A 204 -17.52 -16.91 2.37
C VAL A 204 -16.09 -16.39 2.37
N ASP A 205 -15.50 -16.29 3.57
CA ASP A 205 -14.11 -15.88 3.76
C ASP A 205 -13.15 -17.08 3.68
N ARG A 206 -12.01 -16.86 3.02
CA ARG A 206 -10.88 -17.80 2.99
C ARG A 206 -9.54 -17.06 3.07
N ASP A 207 -8.66 -17.55 3.92
CA ASP A 207 -7.26 -17.16 3.91
C ASP A 207 -6.62 -17.66 2.62
N VAL A 208 -5.99 -16.77 1.86
CA VAL A 208 -5.33 -17.12 0.60
C VAL A 208 -3.87 -16.70 0.64
N SER A 209 -3.02 -17.54 0.04
CA SER A 209 -1.64 -17.21 -0.26
C SER A 209 -1.46 -17.11 -1.77
N LEU A 210 -1.00 -15.94 -2.22
CA LEU A 210 -0.77 -15.57 -3.61
C LEU A 210 0.73 -15.49 -3.88
N LEU A 211 1.18 -16.06 -4.99
CA LEU A 211 2.53 -15.85 -5.52
C LEU A 211 2.44 -14.79 -6.61
N VAL A 212 3.17 -13.69 -6.44
CA VAL A 212 3.07 -12.53 -7.32
C VAL A 212 4.44 -12.03 -7.75
N GLN A 213 4.44 -11.33 -8.86
CA GLN A 213 5.55 -10.52 -9.36
C GLN A 213 5.19 -9.05 -9.13
N GLY A 214 6.04 -8.32 -8.41
CA GLY A 214 5.87 -6.90 -8.13
C GLY A 214 7.01 -6.08 -8.74
N ARG A 215 6.69 -4.93 -9.32
CA ARG A 215 7.66 -3.95 -9.83
C ARG A 215 7.22 -2.53 -9.45
N THR A 216 8.20 -1.66 -9.21
CA THR A 216 7.96 -0.21 -9.15
C THR A 216 8.35 0.43 -10.48
N ASP A 217 7.46 1.24 -11.03
CA ASP A 217 7.60 1.91 -12.34
C ASP A 217 8.04 3.38 -12.18
N GLY A 218 8.58 3.75 -11.02
CA GLY A 218 8.86 5.15 -10.64
C GLY A 218 7.59 5.95 -10.31
N ASP A 219 7.74 7.14 -9.74
CA ASP A 219 6.65 8.07 -9.38
C ASP A 219 5.49 7.41 -8.60
N ALA A 220 5.81 6.53 -7.65
CA ALA A 220 4.83 5.79 -6.85
C ALA A 220 3.79 4.99 -7.68
N ARG A 221 4.21 4.51 -8.86
CA ARG A 221 3.48 3.52 -9.65
C ARG A 221 4.00 2.12 -9.37
N TYR A 222 3.08 1.19 -9.21
CA TYR A 222 3.34 -0.20 -8.90
C TYR A 222 2.63 -1.09 -9.91
N HIS A 223 3.29 -2.20 -10.22
CA HIS A 223 2.78 -3.18 -11.16
C HIS A 223 2.86 -4.56 -10.52
N ILE A 224 1.72 -5.22 -10.39
CA ILE A 224 1.57 -6.47 -9.65
C ILE A 224 0.89 -7.50 -10.55
N LYS A 225 1.57 -8.61 -10.82
CA LYS A 225 1.04 -9.71 -11.61
C LYS A 225 1.01 -11.00 -10.82
N GLY A 226 0.05 -11.84 -11.12
CA GLY A 226 0.05 -13.19 -10.60
C GLY A 226 -1.16 -13.98 -11.05
N GLN A 227 -1.20 -15.21 -10.56
CA GLN A 227 -2.32 -16.11 -10.77
C GLN A 227 -2.55 -16.97 -9.54
N LYS A 228 -3.78 -17.45 -9.40
CA LYS A 228 -4.18 -18.36 -8.34
C LYS A 228 -5.19 -19.35 -8.87
N GLU A 229 -4.91 -20.63 -8.71
CA GLU A 229 -5.92 -21.67 -8.85
C GLU A 229 -6.84 -21.65 -7.62
N ILE A 230 -8.14 -21.70 -7.87
CA ILE A 230 -9.20 -21.73 -6.86
C ILE A 230 -10.20 -22.82 -7.22
N SER A 231 -10.87 -23.41 -6.21
CA SER A 231 -12.03 -24.27 -6.42
C SER A 231 -13.30 -23.56 -5.98
N MET A 232 -14.37 -23.63 -6.77
CA MET A 232 -15.69 -23.10 -6.37
C MET A 232 -16.19 -23.70 -5.05
N LYS A 233 -15.82 -24.95 -4.77
CA LYS A 233 -16.14 -25.66 -3.53
C LYS A 233 -15.53 -25.02 -2.30
N ASP A 234 -14.37 -24.39 -2.43
CA ASP A 234 -13.73 -23.71 -1.30
C ASP A 234 -14.62 -22.56 -0.80
N PHE A 235 -15.49 -22.01 -1.63
CA PHE A 235 -16.37 -20.88 -1.32
C PHE A 235 -17.85 -21.26 -1.24
N ASP A 236 -18.17 -22.56 -1.10
CA ASP A 236 -19.54 -23.09 -1.07
C ASP A 236 -20.38 -22.65 -2.29
N ILE A 237 -19.72 -22.61 -3.46
CA ILE A 237 -20.36 -22.30 -4.75
C ILE A 237 -20.53 -23.59 -5.54
N ASP A 238 -21.78 -23.87 -5.90
CA ASP A 238 -22.10 -24.92 -6.85
C ASP A 238 -21.77 -24.44 -8.27
N PRO A 239 -21.02 -25.21 -9.06
CA PRO A 239 -20.74 -24.82 -10.43
C PRO A 239 -22.02 -24.67 -11.26
N PRO A 240 -22.13 -23.57 -12.03
CA PRO A 240 -23.30 -23.32 -12.85
C PRO A 240 -23.48 -24.42 -13.90
N THR A 241 -24.74 -24.71 -14.20
CA THR A 241 -25.13 -25.71 -15.20
C THR A 241 -26.13 -25.14 -16.19
N ALA A 242 -26.04 -25.59 -17.43
CA ALA A 242 -26.98 -25.26 -18.49
C ALA A 242 -27.56 -26.53 -19.14
N LEU A 243 -28.62 -26.35 -19.93
CA LEU A 243 -29.31 -27.44 -20.64
C LEU A 243 -29.68 -28.61 -19.71
N ARG A 244 -30.25 -28.29 -18.54
CA ARG A 244 -30.68 -29.27 -17.51
C ARG A 244 -29.54 -30.19 -17.04
N GLY A 245 -28.31 -29.67 -16.97
CA GLY A 245 -27.14 -30.37 -16.45
C GLY A 245 -26.24 -31.01 -17.49
N LEU A 246 -26.56 -30.91 -18.78
CA LEU A 246 -25.68 -31.41 -19.85
C LEU A 246 -24.40 -30.60 -19.99
N ILE A 247 -24.48 -29.29 -19.75
CA ILE A 247 -23.32 -28.40 -19.72
C ILE A 247 -23.08 -28.03 -18.27
N ARG A 248 -21.88 -28.29 -17.77
CA ARG A 248 -21.49 -27.99 -16.39
C ARG A 248 -20.11 -27.38 -16.39
N ALA A 249 -19.95 -26.25 -15.69
CA ALA A 249 -18.64 -25.72 -15.38
C ALA A 249 -17.92 -26.69 -14.43
N HIS A 250 -16.62 -26.88 -14.64
CA HIS A 250 -15.77 -27.58 -13.69
C HIS A 250 -15.50 -26.70 -12.48
N ASP A 251 -15.24 -27.34 -11.34
CA ASP A 251 -15.07 -26.64 -10.06
C ASP A 251 -13.83 -25.74 -10.05
N ASP A 252 -12.78 -26.15 -10.77
CA ASP A 252 -11.48 -25.50 -10.74
C ASP A 252 -11.42 -24.35 -11.75
N LEU A 253 -10.95 -23.20 -11.26
CA LEU A 253 -10.73 -21.98 -12.02
C LEU A 253 -9.32 -21.47 -11.78
N THR A 254 -8.77 -20.74 -12.74
CA THR A 254 -7.56 -19.94 -12.54
C THR A 254 -7.93 -18.47 -12.59
N VAL A 255 -7.67 -17.76 -11.50
CA VAL A 255 -7.77 -16.30 -11.40
C VAL A 255 -6.42 -15.74 -11.84
N PHE A 256 -6.44 -14.77 -12.72
CA PHE A 256 -5.28 -14.00 -13.12
C PHE A 256 -5.51 -12.53 -12.80
N PHE A 257 -4.43 -11.84 -12.46
CA PHE A 257 -4.47 -10.41 -12.19
C PHE A 257 -3.19 -9.75 -12.70
N ASP A 258 -3.39 -8.58 -13.28
CA ASP A 258 -2.37 -7.68 -13.80
C ASP A 258 -2.78 -6.27 -13.37
N LEU A 259 -2.22 -5.81 -12.25
CA LEU A 259 -2.69 -4.61 -11.54
C LEU A 259 -1.66 -3.50 -11.67
N HIS A 260 -2.11 -2.35 -12.14
CA HIS A 260 -1.37 -1.11 -12.17
C HIS A 260 -1.94 -0.19 -11.09
N VAL A 261 -1.14 0.12 -10.08
CA VAL A 261 -1.55 0.91 -8.92
C VAL A 261 -0.74 2.19 -8.87
N MET A 262 -1.38 3.31 -8.56
CA MET A 262 -0.71 4.61 -8.43
C MET A 262 -1.08 5.28 -7.12
N GLU A 263 -0.13 5.97 -6.53
CA GLU A 263 -0.40 6.91 -5.45
C GLU A 263 -1.35 8.01 -5.92
N SER A 264 -2.31 8.35 -5.07
CA SER A 264 -3.38 9.30 -5.31
C SER A 264 -3.45 10.28 -4.16
N THR A 265 -3.48 11.57 -4.47
CA THR A 265 -3.74 12.63 -3.50
C THR A 265 -5.25 12.89 -3.48
N ARG A 266 -5.96 12.40 -2.45
CA ARG A 266 -7.35 12.79 -2.24
C ARG A 266 -7.37 14.11 -1.47
N ASP A 267 -7.79 15.18 -2.15
CA ASP A 267 -8.03 16.51 -1.58
C ASP A 267 -9.26 16.56 -0.66
#